data_AF-A0A7C4UBL9-F1
#
_entry.id   AF-A0A7C4UBL9-F1
#
_cell.length_a   1.000
_cell.length_b   1.000
_cell.length_c   1.000
_cell.angle_alpha   90.00
_cell.angle_beta   90.00
_cell.angle_gamma   90.00
#
_symmetry.space_group_name_H-M   'P 1'
#
loop_
_entity.id
_entity.type
_entity.pdbx_description
1 polymer ?
#
loop_
_entity_poly.entity_id
_entity_poly.type
_entity_poly.pdbx_seq_one_letter_code
_entity_poly.pdbx_strand_id
1 'polypeptide(L)'
;MAQIHLHESETYRERLPAVCMACGQPASDHIRKNFSWCPPWVGILILAGALPYIIVASIMTKRMLVEVPVCDRHRGYFWKRNLLMWLPLLFIGLAGIGLGIALDAVGNKDLVGFACVASALAFLVWLIIALIIQAMMIKPTEITERTISLKCVHDDFAGAMRDMQDDYERGRRRRRYDDDDDYDDRPRRPRPRADDDEAPRRRDDRTDIRPERDFE
;
A
#
# COMPACT_ATOMS: atom_id res chain seq x y z
N MET A 1 -8.45 14.03 -3.93
CA MET A 1 -7.46 12.94 -3.76
C MET A 1 -7.77 12.23 -2.46
N ALA A 2 -8.28 11.02 -2.59
CA ALA A 2 -8.70 10.20 -1.48
C ALA A 2 -7.54 9.37 -0.93
N GLN A 3 -7.72 8.93 0.31
CA GLN A 3 -6.96 7.85 0.90
C GLN A 3 -7.86 6.62 0.94
N ILE A 4 -7.31 5.47 0.57
CA ILE A 4 -8.02 4.18 0.62
C ILE A 4 -7.22 3.19 1.43
N HIS A 5 -7.94 2.30 2.11
CA HIS A 5 -7.39 1.17 2.84
C HIS A 5 -7.83 -0.10 2.10
N LEU A 6 -6.85 -0.89 1.64
CA LEU A 6 -7.10 -2.15 0.95
C LEU A 6 -6.59 -3.28 1.82
N HIS A 7 -7.37 -4.34 1.96
CA HIS A 7 -6.89 -5.60 2.52
C HIS A 7 -6.11 -6.38 1.45
N GLU A 8 -5.16 -7.22 1.85
CA GLU A 8 -4.33 -8.03 0.93
C GLU A 8 -5.20 -8.89 -0.01
N SER A 9 -6.33 -9.38 0.47
CA SER A 9 -7.29 -10.13 -0.34
C SER A 9 -7.98 -9.29 -1.42
N GLU A 10 -7.98 -7.96 -1.29
CA GLU A 10 -8.57 -7.00 -2.23
C GLU A 10 -7.54 -6.44 -3.22
N THR A 11 -6.25 -6.78 -3.10
CA THR A 11 -5.20 -6.21 -3.99
C THR A 11 -5.11 -6.90 -5.35
N TYR A 12 -5.92 -7.93 -5.58
CA TYR A 12 -6.01 -8.70 -6.83
C TYR A 12 -7.01 -8.07 -7.80
N ARG A 13 -6.75 -8.19 -9.12
CA ARG A 13 -7.56 -7.62 -10.20
C ARG A 13 -9.07 -7.87 -10.07
N GLU A 14 -9.47 -9.06 -9.64
CA GLU A 14 -10.89 -9.44 -9.56
C GLU A 14 -11.67 -8.69 -8.48
N ARG A 15 -10.97 -8.07 -7.51
CA ARG A 15 -11.56 -7.35 -6.39
C ARG A 15 -11.38 -5.84 -6.45
N LEU A 16 -10.74 -5.34 -7.50
CA LEU A 16 -10.56 -3.91 -7.71
C LEU A 16 -11.54 -3.43 -8.80
N PRO A 17 -12.14 -2.24 -8.65
CA PRO A 17 -13.02 -1.69 -9.66
C PRO A 17 -12.22 -1.41 -10.93
N ALA A 18 -12.89 -1.57 -12.09
CA ALA A 18 -12.33 -1.29 -13.41
C ALA A 18 -12.22 0.23 -13.69
N VAL A 19 -11.65 0.97 -12.73
CA VAL A 19 -11.45 2.41 -12.76
C VAL A 19 -9.96 2.69 -12.54
N CYS A 20 -9.39 3.60 -13.32
CA CYS A 20 -7.97 3.93 -13.24
C CYS A 20 -7.67 4.64 -11.92
N MET A 21 -6.75 4.07 -11.13
CA MET A 21 -6.38 4.61 -9.83
C MET A 21 -5.77 6.03 -9.89
N ALA A 22 -5.17 6.40 -11.03
CA ALA A 22 -4.52 7.70 -11.22
C ALA A 22 -5.45 8.82 -11.71
N CYS A 23 -6.46 8.51 -12.54
CA CYS A 23 -7.27 9.53 -13.22
C CYS A 23 -8.78 9.28 -13.24
N GLY A 24 -9.29 8.20 -12.63
CA GLY A 24 -10.73 7.94 -12.53
C GLY A 24 -11.42 7.46 -13.81
N GLN A 25 -10.72 7.40 -14.95
CA GLN A 25 -11.28 6.89 -16.20
C GLN A 25 -11.37 5.35 -16.18
N PRO A 26 -12.22 4.70 -17.00
CA PRO A 26 -12.28 3.24 -17.08
C PRO A 26 -10.90 2.61 -17.31
N ALA A 27 -10.58 1.57 -16.54
CA ALA A 27 -9.31 0.87 -16.64
C ALA A 27 -9.36 -0.18 -17.76
N SER A 28 -8.34 -0.17 -18.62
CA SER A 28 -8.17 -1.14 -19.70
C SER A 28 -7.21 -2.27 -19.31
N ASP A 29 -6.25 -2.00 -18.42
CA ASP A 29 -5.18 -2.91 -18.06
C ASP A 29 -4.90 -2.89 -16.54
N HIS A 30 -4.19 -3.89 -16.04
CA HIS A 30 -3.75 -3.98 -14.65
C HIS A 30 -2.23 -4.15 -14.60
N ILE A 31 -1.56 -3.31 -13.82
CA ILE A 31 -0.10 -3.37 -13.66
C ILE A 31 0.22 -3.87 -12.26
N ARG A 32 1.00 -4.94 -12.19
CA ARG A 32 1.57 -5.46 -10.94
C ARG A 32 2.64 -4.50 -10.43
N LYS A 33 2.38 -3.88 -9.26
CA LYS A 33 3.32 -2.97 -8.61
C LYS A 33 3.59 -3.39 -7.18
N ASN A 34 4.86 -3.58 -6.86
CA ASN A 34 5.32 -3.72 -5.48
C ASN A 34 5.41 -2.32 -4.84
N PHE A 35 4.59 -2.10 -3.82
CA PHE A 35 4.67 -0.96 -2.93
C PHE A 35 5.54 -1.32 -1.73
N SER A 36 6.48 -0.44 -1.42
CA SER A 36 7.37 -0.59 -0.27
C SER A 36 7.13 0.56 0.70
N TRP A 37 7.05 0.26 1.98
CA TRP A 37 6.92 1.24 3.04
C TRP A 37 8.00 1.02 4.08
N CYS A 38 8.67 2.11 4.46
CA CYS A 38 9.67 2.14 5.52
C CYS A 38 9.25 3.23 6.52
N PRO A 39 9.20 2.94 7.83
CA PRO A 39 8.81 3.93 8.83
C PRO A 39 9.72 5.18 8.78
N PRO A 40 9.16 6.40 8.85
CA PRO A 40 9.95 7.64 8.72
C PRO A 40 11.09 7.77 9.74
N TRP A 41 10.89 7.26 10.96
CA TRP A 41 11.89 7.33 12.03
C TRP A 41 13.17 6.54 11.72
N VAL A 42 13.10 5.51 10.85
CA VAL A 42 14.28 4.75 10.42
C VAL A 42 15.30 5.67 9.75
N GLY A 43 14.85 6.76 9.13
CA GLY A 43 15.72 7.79 8.56
C GLY A 43 16.69 8.41 9.58
N ILE A 44 16.34 8.46 10.87
CA ILE A 44 17.19 9.02 11.93
C ILE A 44 18.46 8.18 12.12
N LEU A 45 18.41 6.87 11.85
CA LEU A 45 19.58 5.98 11.98
C LEU A 45 20.72 6.32 11.02
N ILE A 46 20.46 7.11 9.97
CA ILE A 46 21.52 7.59 9.08
C ILE A 46 22.58 8.40 9.84
N LEU A 47 22.20 9.08 10.93
CA LEU A 47 23.12 9.84 11.79
C LEU A 47 24.05 8.93 12.61
N ALA A 48 23.64 7.69 12.88
CA ALA A 48 24.46 6.67 13.54
C ALA A 48 25.36 5.91 12.55
N GLY A 49 25.20 6.14 11.25
CA GLY A 49 25.98 5.54 10.17
C GLY A 49 25.13 4.79 9.14
N ALA A 50 25.72 4.58 7.95
CA ALA A 50 25.02 3.93 6.84
C ALA A 50 24.71 2.44 7.12
N LEU A 51 25.61 1.73 7.82
CA LEU A 51 25.45 0.30 8.10
C LEU A 51 24.21 -0.01 8.98
N PRO A 52 24.04 0.58 10.18
CA PRO A 52 22.83 0.33 10.98
C PRO A 52 21.55 0.78 10.26
N TYR A 53 21.60 1.88 9.51
CA TYR A 53 20.48 2.33 8.68
C TYR A 53 20.06 1.27 7.65
N ILE A 54 21.00 0.71 6.88
CA ILE A 54 20.69 -0.29 5.85
C ILE A 54 20.10 -1.56 6.48
N ILE A 55 20.67 -2.04 7.59
CA ILE A 55 20.18 -3.23 8.28
C ILE A 55 18.74 -3.02 8.75
N VAL A 56 18.48 -1.96 9.52
CA VAL A 56 17.14 -1.70 10.05
C VAL A 56 16.16 -1.40 8.92
N ALA A 57 16.53 -0.60 7.92
CA ALA A 57 15.67 -0.33 6.77
C ALA A 57 15.30 -1.62 6.01
N SER A 58 16.24 -2.55 5.81
CA SER A 58 15.95 -3.81 5.13
C SER A 58 14.99 -4.71 5.90
N ILE A 59 15.11 -4.77 7.23
CA ILE A 59 14.23 -5.55 8.11
C ILE A 59 12.84 -4.91 8.21
N MET A 60 12.77 -3.59 8.33
CA MET A 60 11.52 -2.86 8.55
C MET A 60 10.76 -2.51 7.28
N THR A 61 11.39 -2.63 6.10
CA THR A 61 10.72 -2.34 4.83
C THR A 61 9.69 -3.42 4.55
N LYS A 62 8.42 -3.07 4.74
CA LYS A 62 7.30 -3.92 4.36
C LYS A 62 6.99 -3.71 2.89
N ARG A 63 6.70 -4.81 2.19
CA ARG A 63 6.40 -4.80 0.74
C ARG A 63 5.07 -5.51 0.50
N MET A 64 4.23 -4.93 -0.35
CA MET A 64 2.97 -5.53 -0.78
C MET A 64 2.78 -5.36 -2.29
N LEU A 65 2.38 -6.43 -2.98
CA LEU A 65 2.10 -6.44 -4.40
C LEU A 65 0.63 -6.04 -4.63
N VAL A 66 0.39 -5.03 -5.46
CA VAL A 66 -0.96 -4.59 -5.82
C VAL A 66 -1.11 -4.58 -7.33
N GLU A 67 -2.20 -5.14 -7.84
CA GLU A 67 -2.56 -5.12 -9.26
C GLU A 67 -3.31 -3.82 -9.60
N VAL A 68 -2.56 -2.75 -9.86
CA VAL A 68 -3.13 -1.41 -10.02
C VAL A 68 -3.89 -1.28 -11.35
N PRO A 69 -5.20 -0.99 -11.33
CA PRO A 69 -5.97 -0.74 -12.56
C PRO A 69 -5.56 0.60 -13.17
N VAL A 70 -5.22 0.57 -14.46
CA VAL A 70 -4.78 1.73 -15.23
C VAL A 70 -5.47 1.80 -16.58
N CYS A 71 -5.65 3.02 -17.10
CA CYS A 71 -6.05 3.23 -18.49
C CYS A 71 -4.81 3.25 -19.41
N ASP A 72 -5.01 3.10 -20.72
CA ASP A 72 -3.93 3.05 -21.71
C ASP A 72 -3.00 4.27 -21.66
N ARG A 73 -3.57 5.46 -21.36
CA ARG A 73 -2.80 6.70 -21.16
C ARG A 73 -1.81 6.61 -20.00
N HIS A 74 -2.16 5.86 -18.95
CA HIS A 74 -1.37 5.73 -17.72
C HIS A 74 -0.61 4.40 -17.62
N ARG A 75 -0.62 3.54 -18.65
CA ARG A 75 0.14 2.29 -18.66
C ARG A 75 1.64 2.48 -18.40
N GLY A 76 2.20 3.57 -18.94
CA GLY A 76 3.60 3.96 -18.73
C GLY A 76 3.85 4.88 -17.53
N TYR A 77 2.85 5.17 -16.69
CA TYR A 77 2.92 6.18 -15.63
C TYR A 77 4.10 5.96 -14.68
N PHE A 78 4.25 4.73 -14.17
CA PHE A 78 5.30 4.41 -13.19
C PHE A 78 6.69 4.45 -13.82
N TRP A 79 6.83 3.92 -15.05
CA TRP A 79 8.13 3.86 -15.73
C TRP A 79 8.59 5.25 -16.20
N LYS A 80 7.70 6.04 -16.83
CA LYS A 80 8.01 7.40 -17.27
C LYS A 80 8.40 8.30 -16.10
N ARG A 81 7.73 8.17 -14.94
CA ARG A 81 8.10 8.93 -13.73
C ARG A 81 9.42 8.49 -13.13
N ASN A 82 9.69 7.19 -13.08
CA ASN A 82 10.98 6.70 -12.62
C ASN A 82 12.10 7.21 -13.54
N LEU A 83 11.91 7.12 -14.87
CA LEU A 83 12.85 7.67 -15.84
C LEU A 83 13.04 9.18 -15.67
N LEU A 84 11.96 9.93 -15.47
CA LEU A 84 12.01 11.37 -15.23
C LEU A 84 12.75 11.76 -13.94
N MET A 85 12.79 10.88 -12.93
CA MET A 85 13.62 11.09 -11.75
C MET A 85 15.10 10.80 -12.04
N TRP A 86 15.40 9.63 -12.60
CA TRP A 86 16.79 9.18 -12.76
C TRP A 86 17.55 9.87 -13.90
N LEU A 87 16.88 10.18 -15.01
CA LEU A 87 17.52 10.68 -16.22
C LEU A 87 18.12 12.08 -16.06
N PRO A 88 17.43 13.08 -15.47
CA PRO A 88 18.03 14.39 -15.25
C PRO A 88 19.14 14.33 -14.19
N LEU A 89 19.00 13.51 -13.15
CA LEU A 89 20.05 13.32 -12.15
C LEU A 89 21.33 12.77 -12.77
N LEU A 90 21.19 11.73 -13.61
CA LEU A 90 22.30 11.17 -14.37
C LEU A 90 22.95 12.23 -15.28
N PHE A 91 22.14 13.01 -15.99
CA PHE A 91 22.65 14.03 -16.92
C PHE A 91 23.37 15.17 -16.18
N ILE A 92 22.81 15.67 -15.08
CA ILE A 92 23.44 16.69 -14.22
C ILE A 92 24.76 16.15 -13.65
N GLY A 93 24.78 14.91 -13.17
CA GLY A 93 25.99 14.27 -12.65
C GLY A 93 27.09 14.12 -13.72
N LEU A 94 26.75 13.59 -14.89
CA LEU A 94 27.71 13.41 -15.99
C LEU A 94 28.20 14.75 -16.54
N ALA A 95 27.31 15.73 -16.71
CA ALA A 95 27.68 17.07 -17.16
C ALA A 95 28.58 17.77 -16.14
N GLY A 96 28.31 17.64 -14.84
CA GLY A 96 29.15 18.20 -13.78
C GLY A 96 30.56 17.60 -13.79
N ILE A 97 30.68 16.27 -13.87
CA ILE A 97 31.98 15.58 -13.94
C ILE A 97 32.73 15.96 -15.22
N GLY A 98 32.07 15.88 -16.38
CA GLY A 98 32.69 16.18 -17.67
C GLY A 98 33.17 17.64 -17.76
N LEU A 99 32.36 18.59 -17.29
CA LEU A 99 32.72 20.00 -17.25
C LEU A 99 33.88 20.24 -16.27
N GLY A 100 33.89 19.56 -15.11
CA GLY A 100 35.01 19.63 -14.16
C GLY A 100 36.34 19.21 -14.79
N ILE A 101 36.37 18.07 -15.46
CA ILE A 101 37.58 17.55 -16.15
C ILE A 101 38.03 18.51 -17.27
N ALA A 102 37.08 18.99 -18.09
CA ALA A 102 37.39 19.88 -19.20
C ALA A 102 37.95 21.23 -18.74
N LEU A 103 37.41 21.80 -17.66
CA LEU A 103 37.86 23.09 -17.13
C LEU A 103 39.19 23.00 -16.38
N ASP A 104 39.44 21.89 -15.68
CA ASP A 104 40.73 21.61 -15.07
C ASP A 104 41.85 21.58 -16.12
N ALA A 105 41.59 20.94 -17.28
CA ALA A 105 42.53 20.90 -18.40
C ALA A 105 42.88 22.28 -19.00
N VAL A 106 41.99 23.28 -18.86
CA VAL A 106 42.19 24.64 -19.38
C VAL A 106 42.83 25.58 -18.33
N GLY A 107 42.87 25.17 -17.06
CA GLY A 107 43.54 25.93 -15.99
C GLY A 107 42.82 27.21 -15.54
N ASN A 108 41.57 27.43 -15.97
CA ASN A 108 40.82 28.64 -15.64
C ASN A 108 39.96 28.46 -14.38
N LYS A 109 40.52 28.85 -13.23
CA LYS A 109 39.91 28.66 -11.90
C LYS A 109 38.59 29.41 -11.71
N ASP A 110 38.41 30.56 -12.36
CA ASP A 110 37.19 31.35 -12.25
C ASP A 110 36.00 30.64 -12.91
N LEU A 111 36.24 30.02 -14.07
CA LEU A 111 35.20 29.26 -14.78
C LEU A 111 34.76 28.01 -14.01
N VAL A 112 35.69 27.35 -13.32
CA VAL A 112 35.39 26.20 -12.44
C VAL A 112 34.45 26.62 -11.32
N GLY A 113 34.67 27.79 -10.72
CA GLY A 113 33.79 28.35 -9.70
C GLY A 113 32.36 28.55 -10.19
N PHE A 114 32.19 29.20 -11.35
CA PHE A 114 30.87 29.40 -11.96
C PHE A 114 30.18 28.07 -12.34
N ALA A 115 30.92 27.11 -12.90
CA ALA A 115 30.41 25.79 -13.23
C ALA A 115 29.91 25.01 -12.00
N CYS A 116 30.63 25.13 -10.89
CA CYS A 116 30.24 24.52 -9.61
C CYS A 116 28.93 25.14 -9.08
N VAL A 117 28.82 26.47 -9.09
CA VAL A 117 27.60 27.18 -8.66
C VAL A 117 26.41 26.84 -9.58
N ALA A 118 26.62 26.83 -10.90
CA ALA A 118 25.58 26.51 -11.87
C ALA A 118 25.07 25.06 -11.71
N SER A 119 25.97 24.09 -11.51
CA SER A 119 25.58 22.70 -11.29
C SER A 119 24.85 22.50 -9.96
N ALA A 120 25.27 23.19 -8.89
CA ALA A 120 24.56 23.20 -7.61
C ALA A 120 23.14 23.77 -7.72
N LEU A 121 22.95 24.88 -8.44
CA LEU A 121 21.62 25.46 -8.68
C LEU A 121 20.74 24.53 -9.53
N ALA A 122 21.28 23.94 -10.59
CA ALA A 122 20.56 22.97 -11.42
C ALA A 122 20.11 21.75 -10.60
N PHE A 123 20.98 21.23 -9.73
CA PHE A 123 20.66 20.15 -8.81
C PHE A 123 19.55 20.53 -7.82
N LEU A 124 19.57 21.75 -7.28
CA LEU A 124 18.54 22.25 -6.37
C LEU A 124 17.17 22.38 -7.06
N VAL A 125 17.14 22.94 -8.28
CA VAL A 125 15.92 23.01 -9.09
C VAL A 125 15.38 21.61 -9.38
N TRP A 126 16.26 20.67 -9.74
CA TRP A 126 15.87 19.28 -9.96
C TRP A 126 15.30 18.63 -8.69
N LEU A 127 15.90 18.87 -7.51
CA LEU A 127 15.38 18.37 -6.23
C LEU A 127 13.96 18.87 -5.96
N ILE A 128 13.67 20.14 -6.21
CA ILE A 128 12.32 20.71 -6.03
C ILE A 128 11.32 20.02 -6.97
N ILE A 129 11.67 19.86 -8.25
CA ILE A 129 10.83 19.17 -9.23
C ILE A 129 10.60 17.70 -8.80
N ALA A 130 11.64 17.02 -8.33
CA ALA A 130 11.56 15.66 -7.85
C ALA A 130 10.63 15.55 -6.63
N LEU A 131 10.71 16.48 -5.68
CA LEU A 131 9.81 16.54 -4.52
C LEU A 131 8.34 16.73 -4.93
N ILE A 132 8.07 17.62 -5.88
CA ILE A 132 6.71 17.85 -6.40
C ILE A 132 6.17 16.59 -7.08
N ILE A 133 6.95 15.97 -7.98
CA ILE A 133 6.56 14.73 -8.67
C ILE A 133 6.32 13.62 -7.65
N GLN A 134 7.18 13.51 -6.63
CA GLN A 134 7.02 12.54 -5.56
C GLN A 134 5.79 12.79 -4.71
N ALA A 135 5.41 14.04 -4.44
CA ALA A 135 4.18 14.37 -3.71
C ALA A 135 2.92 13.97 -4.51
N MET A 136 2.99 14.04 -5.84
CA MET A 136 1.88 13.66 -6.74
C MET A 136 1.87 12.16 -7.12
N MET A 137 2.74 11.32 -6.54
CA MET A 137 2.72 9.87 -6.80
C MET A 137 1.81 9.16 -5.81
N ILE A 138 1.14 8.10 -6.29
CA ILE A 138 0.45 7.14 -5.44
C ILE A 138 1.50 6.54 -4.50
N LYS A 139 1.36 6.83 -3.20
CA LYS A 139 2.34 6.44 -2.17
C LYS A 139 1.65 5.61 -1.08
N PRO A 140 2.30 4.53 -0.62
CA PRO A 140 1.84 3.81 0.55
C PRO A 140 2.14 4.67 1.78
N THR A 141 1.11 4.93 2.58
CA THR A 141 1.26 5.67 3.85
C THR A 141 1.59 4.72 4.99
N GLU A 142 1.02 3.52 4.94
CA GLU A 142 1.18 2.48 5.94
C GLU A 142 0.98 1.14 5.25
N ILE A 143 1.84 0.18 5.56
CA ILE A 143 1.70 -1.22 5.14
C ILE A 143 1.78 -2.06 6.41
N THR A 144 0.67 -2.73 6.74
CA THR A 144 0.61 -3.75 7.78
C THR A 144 0.69 -5.12 7.11
N GLU A 145 0.73 -6.21 7.88
CA GLU A 145 0.82 -7.58 7.33
C GLU A 145 -0.31 -7.93 6.37
N ARG A 146 -1.51 -7.37 6.59
CA ARG A 146 -2.72 -7.70 5.81
C ARG A 146 -3.39 -6.51 5.13
N THR A 147 -2.87 -5.30 5.33
CA THR A 147 -3.51 -4.08 4.81
C THR A 147 -2.49 -3.11 4.26
N ILE A 148 -2.89 -2.37 3.22
CA ILE A 148 -2.13 -1.29 2.63
C ILE A 148 -2.99 -0.03 2.54
N SER A 149 -2.44 1.09 3.02
CA SER A 149 -3.06 2.39 2.94
C SER A 149 -2.42 3.20 1.81
N LEU A 150 -3.17 3.47 0.74
CA LEU A 150 -2.70 4.22 -0.42
C LEU A 150 -3.22 5.66 -0.35
N LYS A 151 -2.32 6.64 -0.53
CA LYS A 151 -2.66 8.07 -0.70
C LYS A 151 -2.51 8.50 -2.15
N CYS A 152 -3.13 9.63 -2.47
CA CYS A 152 -3.13 10.24 -3.81
C CYS A 152 -3.85 9.40 -4.86
N VAL A 153 -4.93 8.73 -4.46
CA VAL A 153 -5.81 7.99 -5.37
C VAL A 153 -6.92 8.91 -5.88
N HIS A 154 -7.36 8.70 -7.13
CA HIS A 154 -8.46 9.47 -7.70
C HIS A 154 -9.77 9.23 -6.93
N ASP A 155 -10.58 10.27 -6.78
CA ASP A 155 -11.79 10.22 -5.95
C ASP A 155 -12.84 9.24 -6.54
N ASP A 156 -12.97 9.18 -7.87
CA ASP A 156 -13.84 8.20 -8.55
C ASP A 156 -13.44 6.74 -8.27
N PHE A 157 -12.14 6.45 -8.20
CA PHE A 157 -11.68 5.11 -7.85
C PHE A 157 -12.07 4.77 -6.39
N ALA A 158 -11.86 5.73 -5.49
CA ALA A 158 -12.23 5.56 -4.08
C ALA A 158 -13.75 5.49 -3.87
N GLY A 159 -14.54 6.12 -4.74
CA GLY A 159 -16.00 5.99 -4.80
C GLY A 159 -16.39 4.58 -5.24
N ALA A 160 -15.88 4.13 -6.39
CA ALA A 160 -16.16 2.79 -6.92
C ALA A 160 -15.74 1.66 -5.97
N MET A 161 -14.64 1.82 -5.23
CA MET A 161 -14.24 0.89 -4.17
C MET A 161 -15.27 0.82 -3.04
N ARG A 162 -15.77 1.98 -2.58
CA ARG A 162 -16.80 2.04 -1.53
C ARG A 162 -18.11 1.41 -1.98
N ASP A 163 -18.53 1.69 -3.21
CA ASP A 163 -19.74 1.09 -3.78
C ASP A 163 -19.62 -0.45 -3.85
N MET A 164 -18.46 -0.97 -4.29
CA MET A 164 -18.19 -2.42 -4.28
C MET A 164 -18.22 -3.03 -2.87
N GLN A 165 -17.68 -2.34 -1.87
CA GLN A 165 -17.68 -2.80 -0.48
C GLN A 165 -19.12 -2.80 0.09
N ASP A 166 -19.89 -1.75 -0.16
CA ASP A 166 -21.29 -1.65 0.27
C ASP A 166 -22.15 -2.75 -0.37
N ASP A 167 -21.95 -3.05 -1.65
CA ASP A 167 -22.66 -4.13 -2.34
C ASP A 167 -22.28 -5.51 -1.80
N TYR A 168 -21.01 -5.74 -1.47
CA TYR A 168 -20.58 -6.96 -0.80
C TYR A 168 -21.21 -7.11 0.58
N GLU A 169 -21.26 -6.04 1.37
CA GLU A 169 -21.92 -6.04 2.68
C GLU A 169 -23.43 -6.29 2.58
N ARG A 170 -24.11 -5.63 1.62
CA ARG A 170 -25.54 -5.86 1.36
C ARG A 170 -25.81 -7.30 0.96
N GLY A 171 -24.99 -7.88 0.09
CA GLY A 171 -25.06 -9.28 -0.31
C GLY A 171 -24.88 -10.23 0.88
N ARG A 172 -23.91 -9.94 1.75
CA ARG A 172 -23.70 -10.72 2.99
C ARG A 172 -24.87 -10.60 3.96
N ARG A 173 -25.46 -9.42 4.12
CA ARG A 173 -26.63 -9.21 4.99
C ARG A 173 -27.87 -9.94 4.46
N ARG A 174 -28.11 -9.93 3.14
CA ARG A 174 -29.22 -10.68 2.52
C ARG A 174 -29.10 -12.18 2.77
N ARG A 175 -27.94 -12.78 2.48
CA ARG A 175 -27.70 -14.22 2.72
C ARG A 175 -27.92 -14.64 4.17
N ARG A 176 -27.58 -13.78 5.13
CA ARG A 176 -27.80 -14.06 6.54
C ARG A 176 -29.29 -14.12 6.91
N TYR A 177 -30.11 -13.29 6.27
CA TYR A 177 -31.56 -13.28 6.53
C TYR A 177 -32.23 -14.51 5.91
N ASP A 178 -31.81 -14.89 4.70
CA ASP A 178 -32.33 -16.07 4.01
C ASP A 178 -32.05 -17.39 4.79
N ASP A 179 -30.90 -17.49 5.48
CA ASP A 179 -30.56 -18.65 6.33
C ASP A 179 -31.41 -18.72 7.63
N ASP A 180 -31.89 -17.58 8.13
CA ASP A 180 -32.66 -17.52 9.38
C ASP A 180 -34.16 -17.86 9.15
N ASP A 181 -34.72 -17.54 7.98
CA ASP A 181 -36.13 -17.78 7.64
C ASP A 181 -36.46 -19.28 7.44
N ASP A 182 -35.47 -20.13 7.16
CA ASP A 182 -35.67 -21.58 6.91
C ASP A 182 -35.88 -22.40 8.20
N TYR A 183 -35.78 -21.77 9.39
CA TYR A 183 -36.00 -22.43 10.67
C TYR A 183 -37.40 -22.26 11.26
N ASP A 184 -38.21 -21.32 10.76
CA ASP A 184 -39.56 -21.06 11.29
C ASP A 184 -40.63 -22.01 10.72
N ASP A 185 -40.34 -22.77 9.66
CA ASP A 185 -41.22 -23.82 9.12
C ASP A 185 -40.99 -25.20 9.77
N ARG A 186 -40.10 -25.31 10.77
CA ARG A 186 -40.14 -26.49 11.63
C ARG A 186 -41.46 -26.46 12.39
N PRO A 187 -42.34 -27.47 12.25
CA PRO A 187 -43.57 -27.54 13.02
C PRO A 187 -43.17 -27.39 14.48
N ARG A 188 -43.63 -26.33 15.13
CA ARG A 188 -43.37 -26.07 16.55
C ARG A 188 -43.65 -27.38 17.26
N ARG A 189 -42.58 -28.09 17.67
CA ARG A 189 -42.73 -29.31 18.48
C ARG A 189 -43.66 -28.89 19.61
N PRO A 190 -44.80 -29.58 19.81
CA PRO A 190 -45.72 -29.26 20.89
C PRO A 190 -44.85 -29.10 22.14
N ARG A 191 -44.88 -27.92 22.75
CA ARG A 191 -44.19 -27.72 24.02
C ARG A 191 -44.66 -28.86 24.91
N PRO A 192 -43.75 -29.71 25.43
CA PRO A 192 -44.14 -30.73 26.39
C PRO A 192 -44.96 -30.00 27.46
N ARG A 193 -46.22 -30.40 27.62
CA ARG A 193 -47.04 -29.90 28.72
C ARG A 193 -46.22 -30.15 29.98
N ALA A 194 -46.05 -29.10 30.77
CA ALA A 194 -45.44 -29.18 32.08
C ALA A 194 -46.41 -29.91 33.00
N ASP A 195 -46.50 -31.23 32.80
CA ASP A 195 -47.03 -32.14 33.79
C ASP A 195 -45.79 -32.89 34.31
N ASP A 196 -45.42 -32.51 35.53
CA ASP A 196 -44.85 -33.35 36.58
C ASP A 196 -43.84 -34.44 36.13
N ASP A 197 -42.55 -34.20 36.35
CA ASP A 197 -41.84 -34.98 37.39
C ASP A 197 -40.37 -34.59 37.52
N GLU A 198 -40.00 -34.52 38.77
CA GLU A 198 -38.74 -34.16 39.40
C GLU A 198 -37.63 -35.16 39.04
N ALA A 199 -36.90 -34.92 37.94
CA ALA A 199 -35.70 -35.70 37.61
C ALA A 199 -34.44 -35.09 38.28
N PRO A 200 -33.67 -35.88 39.05
CA PRO A 200 -32.57 -35.38 39.86
C PRO A 200 -31.41 -34.87 39.00
N ARG A 201 -30.88 -33.70 39.37
CA ARG A 201 -29.69 -33.07 38.80
C ARG A 201 -28.48 -34.00 38.95
N ARG A 202 -28.12 -34.76 37.90
CA ARG A 202 -26.78 -35.35 37.80
C ARG A 202 -25.79 -34.23 37.47
N ARG A 203 -25.09 -33.83 38.53
CA ARG A 203 -23.89 -33.00 38.51
C ARG A 203 -22.79 -33.81 37.82
N ASP A 204 -22.63 -33.64 36.52
CA ASP A 204 -21.49 -34.22 35.80
C ASP A 204 -20.29 -33.28 35.96
N ASP A 205 -19.45 -33.69 36.89
CA ASP A 205 -18.16 -33.12 37.24
C ASP A 205 -17.17 -33.56 36.14
N ARG A 206 -17.06 -32.78 35.06
CA ARG A 206 -16.07 -33.03 34.01
C ARG A 206 -14.94 -32.00 34.09
N THR A 207 -14.02 -32.30 35.00
CA THR A 207 -12.65 -31.79 35.04
C THR A 207 -11.87 -32.33 33.83
N ASP A 208 -11.93 -31.61 32.70
CA ASP A 208 -11.00 -31.87 31.60
C ASP A 208 -9.68 -31.11 31.84
N ILE A 209 -8.69 -31.92 32.21
CA ILE A 209 -7.26 -31.65 32.36
C ILE A 209 -6.72 -31.06 31.05
N ARG A 210 -6.10 -29.89 31.14
CA ARG A 210 -5.32 -29.29 30.04
C ARG A 210 -3.85 -29.70 30.23
N PRO A 211 -3.27 -30.58 29.39
CA PRO A 211 -1.84 -30.87 29.48
C PRO A 211 -1.06 -29.65 28.97
N GLU A 212 -0.17 -29.16 29.83
CA GLU A 212 0.94 -28.28 29.48
C GLU A 212 1.74 -28.94 28.35
N ARG A 213 1.97 -28.18 27.27
CA ARG A 213 2.89 -28.56 26.21
C ARG A 213 4.11 -27.66 26.36
N ASP A 214 5.11 -28.20 27.03
CA ASP A 214 6.46 -27.68 27.04
C ASP A 214 6.99 -27.72 25.60
N PHE A 215 7.48 -26.57 25.13
CA PHE A 215 8.30 -26.46 23.93
C PHE A 215 9.69 -26.05 24.39
N GLU A 216 10.63 -26.99 24.30
CA GLU A 216 12.08 -26.76 24.25
C GLU A 216 12.49 -26.13 22.90
#